data_AF-A0A7J7QBX3-F1
#
_entry.id   AF-A0A7J7QBX3-F1
#
_cell.length_a   1.000
_cell.length_b   1.000
_cell.length_c   1.000
_cell.angle_alpha   90.00
_cell.angle_beta   90.00
_cell.angle_gamma   90.00
#
_symmetry.space_group_name_H-M   'P 1'
#
loop_
_entity.id
_entity.type
_entity.pdbx_description
1 polymer ?
#
loop_
_entity_poly.entity_id
_entity_poly.type
_entity_poly.pdbx_seq_one_letter_code
_entity_poly.pdbx_strand_id
1 'polypeptide(L)'
;MDVALLETYEALPSMSLLGKLGGCMQLAGQILGMGSWFKRHPVQHAISVVTAAAAELRQQHGMHKVGLQGYCYGGKVGVMMAAKPQCVDAVCSAHPGLIKIPEDIQAVQVPLQFICAASDAQFPEKTRTAAQQLLQEKSPGLGRFILYPGTKHGFAVRGSKADPAVNAAREDALRQGLSFFKQHLTGAQPPTQTGQAAAAGKPVGVVLT
;
A
#
# COMPACT_ATOMS: atom_id res chain seq x y z
N MET A 1 -33.14 -0.17 67.09
CA MET A 1 -31.93 0.41 67.71
C MET A 1 -30.86 -0.66 67.51
N ASP A 2 -29.77 -0.48 66.77
CA ASP A 2 -29.14 0.69 66.20
C ASP A 2 -28.13 0.23 65.13
N VAL A 3 -27.58 1.19 64.38
CA VAL A 3 -26.88 1.12 63.08
C VAL A 3 -25.37 0.80 63.19
N ALA A 4 -24.83 0.06 62.21
CA ALA A 4 -23.42 0.13 61.75
C ALA A 4 -23.32 -0.43 60.30
N LEU A 5 -23.33 0.40 59.24
CA LEU A 5 -22.18 0.99 58.53
C LEU A 5 -21.23 -0.07 57.94
N LEU A 6 -21.36 -0.40 56.65
CA LEU A 6 -20.54 0.13 55.54
C LEU A 6 -19.04 -0.18 55.67
N GLU A 7 -18.59 -1.28 55.05
CA GLU A 7 -17.21 -1.61 54.58
C GLU A 7 -17.26 -3.13 54.23
N THR A 8 -17.06 -3.65 53.04
CA THR A 8 -16.12 -3.31 51.95
C THR A 8 -16.69 -3.80 50.61
N TYR A 9 -17.20 -2.86 49.81
CA TYR A 9 -17.31 -3.03 48.36
C TYR A 9 -16.14 -2.25 47.77
N GLU A 10 -15.01 -2.92 47.50
CA GLU A 10 -14.02 -2.48 46.50
C GLU A 10 -12.85 -3.45 46.38
N ALA A 11 -12.84 -4.21 45.29
CA ALA A 11 -11.63 -4.46 44.50
C ALA A 11 -12.05 -4.86 43.08
N LEU A 12 -12.93 -4.06 42.46
CA LEU A 12 -13.02 -4.09 41.01
C LEU A 12 -11.76 -3.41 40.47
N PRO A 13 -10.95 -4.08 39.64
CA PRO A 13 -9.80 -3.44 39.04
C PRO A 13 -10.28 -2.20 38.28
N SER A 14 -9.62 -1.07 38.51
CA SER A 14 -9.96 0.19 37.85
C SER A 14 -10.21 -0.02 36.35
N MET A 15 -11.21 0.67 35.81
CA MET A 15 -11.59 0.62 34.38
C MET A 15 -10.41 0.84 33.41
N SER A 16 -9.27 1.35 33.89
CA SER A 16 -8.02 1.47 33.14
C SER A 16 -7.33 0.13 32.83
N LEU A 17 -7.47 -0.88 33.69
CA LEU A 17 -6.82 -2.19 33.54
C LEU A 17 -7.61 -3.09 32.58
N LEU A 18 -8.95 -3.04 32.66
CA LEU A 18 -9.84 -3.71 31.70
C LEU A 18 -9.71 -3.14 30.27
N GLY A 19 -9.50 -1.82 30.13
CA GLY A 19 -9.20 -1.20 28.83
C GLY A 19 -7.85 -1.65 28.24
N LYS A 20 -6.83 -1.85 29.07
CA LYS A 20 -5.52 -2.37 28.65
C LYS A 20 -5.58 -3.85 28.27
N LEU A 21 -6.30 -4.68 29.03
CA LEU A 21 -6.52 -6.09 28.73
C LEU A 21 -7.35 -6.29 27.45
N GLY A 22 -8.40 -5.48 27.23
CA GLY A 22 -9.17 -5.48 25.99
C GLY A 22 -8.34 -5.08 24.77
N GLY A 23 -7.47 -4.07 24.92
CA GLY A 23 -6.50 -3.69 23.89
C GLY A 23 -5.49 -4.79 23.58
N CYS A 24 -4.98 -5.50 24.59
CA CYS A 24 -4.08 -6.65 24.39
C CYS A 24 -4.77 -7.83 23.68
N MET A 25 -6.03 -8.12 23.98
CA MET A 25 -6.78 -9.17 23.26
C MET A 25 -7.12 -8.77 21.83
N GLN A 26 -7.48 -7.51 21.57
CA GLN A 26 -7.72 -6.99 20.21
C GLN A 26 -6.44 -7.03 19.37
N LEU A 27 -5.31 -6.61 19.96
CA LEU A 27 -4.00 -6.62 19.31
C LEU A 27 -3.51 -8.05 19.09
N ALA A 28 -3.69 -8.95 20.06
CA ALA A 28 -3.38 -10.36 19.92
C ALA A 28 -4.25 -11.03 18.86
N GLY A 29 -5.56 -10.74 18.82
CA GLY A 29 -6.47 -11.24 17.79
C GLY A 29 -6.12 -10.73 16.38
N GLN A 30 -5.71 -9.46 16.26
CA GLN A 30 -5.20 -8.91 15.00
C GLN A 30 -3.85 -9.53 14.60
N ILE A 31 -2.92 -9.74 15.55
CA ILE A 31 -1.61 -10.34 15.29
C ILE A 31 -1.75 -11.83 14.92
N LEU A 32 -2.54 -12.59 15.67
CA LEU A 32 -2.80 -14.02 15.43
C LEU A 32 -3.61 -14.22 14.13
N GLY A 33 -4.57 -13.33 13.87
CA GLY A 33 -5.37 -13.32 12.65
C GLY A 33 -4.54 -12.97 11.41
N MET A 34 -3.74 -11.89 11.45
CA MET A 34 -2.88 -11.50 10.34
C MET A 34 -1.76 -12.52 10.09
N GLY A 35 -1.11 -13.05 11.13
CA GLY A 35 -0.08 -14.07 10.98
C GLY A 35 -0.62 -15.33 10.29
N SER A 36 -1.81 -15.80 10.69
CA SER A 36 -2.48 -16.93 10.04
C SER A 36 -2.95 -16.61 8.62
N TRP A 37 -3.36 -15.36 8.38
CA TRP A 37 -3.73 -14.90 7.04
C TRP A 37 -2.53 -14.90 6.10
N PHE A 38 -1.36 -14.38 6.51
CA PHE A 38 -0.15 -14.38 5.68
C PHE A 38 0.36 -15.79 5.36
N LYS A 39 0.15 -16.77 6.26
CA LYS A 39 0.45 -18.17 5.97
C LYS A 39 -0.40 -18.73 4.82
N ARG A 40 -1.66 -18.31 4.71
CA ARG A 40 -2.58 -18.72 3.63
C ARG A 40 -2.44 -17.85 2.38
N HIS A 41 -1.92 -16.64 2.51
CA HIS A 41 -1.75 -15.67 1.42
C HIS A 41 -0.27 -15.26 1.32
N PRO A 42 0.61 -16.17 0.87
CA PRO A 42 2.00 -15.83 0.66
C PRO A 42 2.12 -14.79 -0.47
N VAL A 43 3.05 -13.84 -0.30
CA VAL A 43 3.33 -12.77 -1.29
C VAL A 43 3.57 -13.34 -2.68
N GLN A 44 4.23 -14.50 -2.77
CA GLN A 44 4.51 -15.15 -4.05
C GLN A 44 3.24 -15.52 -4.82
N HIS A 45 2.18 -15.93 -4.14
CA HIS A 45 0.90 -16.22 -4.78
C HIS A 45 0.27 -14.95 -5.35
N ALA A 46 0.28 -13.85 -4.59
CA ALA A 46 -0.22 -12.57 -5.07
C ALA A 46 0.59 -12.05 -6.27
N ILE A 47 1.92 -12.21 -6.26
CA ILE A 47 2.79 -11.92 -7.41
C ILE A 47 2.34 -12.72 -8.64
N SER A 48 2.10 -14.02 -8.51
CA SER A 48 1.62 -14.85 -9.61
C SER A 48 0.28 -14.38 -10.17
N VAL A 49 -0.67 -14.00 -9.30
CA VAL A 49 -1.97 -13.46 -9.72
C VAL A 49 -1.80 -12.15 -10.50
N VAL A 50 -1.00 -11.22 -9.98
CA VAL A 50 -0.75 -9.93 -10.67
C VAL A 50 -0.01 -10.15 -11.99
N THR A 51 0.95 -11.07 -12.06
CA THR A 51 1.64 -11.43 -13.30
C THR A 51 0.66 -12.00 -14.33
N ALA A 52 -0.25 -12.88 -13.94
CA ALA A 52 -1.26 -13.44 -14.83
C ALA A 52 -2.21 -12.35 -15.35
N ALA A 53 -2.71 -11.49 -14.45
CA ALA A 53 -3.58 -10.37 -14.82
C ALA A 53 -2.89 -9.40 -15.79
N ALA A 54 -1.61 -9.07 -15.55
CA ALA A 54 -0.85 -8.23 -16.46
C ALA A 54 -0.67 -8.87 -17.85
N ALA A 55 -0.44 -10.17 -17.91
CA ALA A 55 -0.35 -10.91 -19.17
C ALA A 55 -1.68 -10.89 -19.92
N GLU A 56 -2.80 -11.13 -19.23
CA GLU A 56 -4.15 -11.08 -19.80
C GLU A 56 -4.48 -9.69 -20.37
N LEU A 57 -4.22 -8.63 -19.61
CA LEU A 57 -4.43 -7.24 -20.05
C LEU A 57 -3.67 -6.94 -21.35
N ARG A 58 -2.43 -7.41 -21.47
CA ARG A 58 -1.60 -7.19 -22.66
C ARG A 58 -2.07 -8.04 -23.84
N GLN A 59 -2.32 -9.33 -23.62
CA GLN A 59 -2.57 -10.29 -24.69
C GLN A 59 -4.02 -10.26 -25.19
N GLN A 60 -4.98 -10.11 -24.29
CA GLN A 60 -6.41 -10.22 -24.60
C GLN A 60 -7.08 -8.86 -24.72
N HIS A 61 -6.60 -7.86 -23.99
CA HIS A 61 -7.21 -6.53 -23.98
C HIS A 61 -6.41 -5.45 -24.72
N GLY A 62 -5.25 -5.80 -25.28
CA GLY A 62 -4.42 -4.90 -26.08
C GLY A 62 -3.84 -3.73 -25.28
N MET A 63 -3.71 -3.87 -23.95
CA MET A 63 -3.11 -2.83 -23.11
C MET A 63 -1.60 -2.79 -23.32
N HIS A 64 -1.07 -1.63 -23.67
CA HIS A 64 0.38 -1.45 -23.89
C HIS A 64 1.12 -1.09 -22.62
N LYS A 65 0.44 -0.44 -21.67
CA LYS A 65 1.01 -0.11 -20.36
C LYS A 65 0.11 -0.60 -19.21
N VAL A 66 0.73 -1.11 -18.15
CA VAL A 66 0.05 -1.64 -16.97
C VAL A 66 0.66 -0.99 -15.73
N GLY A 67 -0.13 -0.21 -15.00
CA GLY A 67 0.21 0.27 -13.67
C GLY A 67 -0.26 -0.66 -12.57
N LEU A 68 0.37 -0.60 -11.42
CA LEU A 68 -0.06 -1.34 -10.22
C LEU A 68 -0.12 -0.42 -9.00
N GLN A 69 -1.30 -0.27 -8.43
CA GLN A 69 -1.55 0.38 -7.16
C GLN A 69 -1.62 -0.69 -6.06
N GLY A 70 -0.75 -0.61 -5.07
CA GLY A 70 -0.75 -1.51 -3.92
C GLY A 70 -1.08 -0.78 -2.62
N TYR A 71 -1.79 -1.44 -1.71
CA TYR A 71 -2.08 -0.94 -0.35
C TYR A 71 -1.65 -1.93 0.71
N CYS A 72 -0.94 -1.51 1.76
CA CYS A 72 -0.51 -2.39 2.87
C CYS A 72 0.27 -3.62 2.34
N TYR A 73 -0.29 -4.83 2.50
CA TYR A 73 0.23 -6.06 1.90
C TYR A 73 0.31 -5.98 0.37
N GLY A 74 -0.68 -5.39 -0.30
CA GLY A 74 -0.61 -5.10 -1.73
C GLY A 74 0.51 -4.11 -2.07
N GLY A 75 0.88 -3.23 -1.13
CA GLY A 75 2.03 -2.34 -1.27
C GLY A 75 3.35 -3.10 -1.32
N LYS A 76 3.51 -4.14 -0.49
CA LYS A 76 4.65 -5.09 -0.56
C LYS A 76 4.68 -5.80 -1.91
N VAL A 77 3.55 -6.36 -2.34
CA VAL A 77 3.43 -7.03 -3.65
C VAL A 77 3.83 -6.05 -4.76
N GLY A 78 3.32 -4.81 -4.71
CA GLY A 78 3.65 -3.76 -5.65
C GLY A 78 5.16 -3.50 -5.75
N VAL A 79 5.83 -3.30 -4.62
CA VAL A 79 7.29 -3.09 -4.59
C VAL A 79 8.03 -4.25 -5.24
N MET A 80 7.65 -5.50 -4.94
CA MET A 80 8.27 -6.67 -5.56
C MET A 80 7.95 -6.80 -7.06
N MET A 81 6.75 -6.38 -7.48
CA MET A 81 6.37 -6.32 -8.89
C MET A 81 7.13 -5.24 -9.64
N ALA A 82 7.64 -4.20 -8.97
CA ALA A 82 8.48 -3.17 -9.60
C ALA A 82 9.83 -3.71 -10.13
N ALA A 83 10.20 -4.95 -9.76
CA ALA A 83 11.33 -5.68 -10.35
C ALA A 83 10.96 -6.48 -11.62
N LYS A 84 9.72 -6.38 -12.11
CA LYS A 84 9.20 -7.15 -13.25
C LYS A 84 8.71 -6.21 -14.36
N PRO A 85 9.61 -5.54 -15.10
CA PRO A 85 9.26 -4.57 -16.14
C PRO A 85 8.44 -5.16 -17.30
N GLN A 86 8.51 -6.49 -17.52
CA GLN A 86 7.67 -7.20 -18.47
C GLN A 86 6.19 -7.33 -18.02
N CYS A 87 5.92 -7.15 -16.73
CA CYS A 87 4.57 -7.22 -16.16
C CYS A 87 3.96 -5.82 -16.03
N VAL A 88 4.64 -4.93 -15.30
CA VAL A 88 4.13 -3.60 -14.93
C VAL A 88 5.10 -2.51 -15.36
N ASP A 89 4.57 -1.35 -15.74
CA ASP A 89 5.33 -0.18 -16.22
C ASP A 89 5.53 0.89 -15.14
N ALA A 90 4.67 0.91 -14.11
CA ALA A 90 4.75 1.84 -13.00
C ALA A 90 4.02 1.30 -11.77
N VAL A 91 4.55 1.57 -10.58
CA VAL A 91 3.98 1.09 -9.32
C VAL A 91 3.76 2.24 -8.34
N CYS A 92 2.58 2.32 -7.75
CA CYS A 92 2.29 3.19 -6.61
C CYS A 92 1.99 2.31 -5.38
N SER A 93 2.81 2.41 -4.34
CA SER A 93 2.73 1.62 -3.12
C SER A 93 2.31 2.50 -1.94
N ALA A 94 1.11 2.28 -1.43
CA ALA A 94 0.52 3.07 -0.36
C ALA A 94 0.52 2.36 0.98
N HIS A 95 1.07 3.06 1.99
CA HIS A 95 1.36 2.58 3.34
C HIS A 95 1.80 1.11 3.33
N PRO A 96 2.87 0.77 2.58
CA PRO A 96 3.28 -0.63 2.46
C PRO A 96 3.58 -1.22 3.82
N GLY A 97 3.40 -2.54 3.94
CA GLY A 97 3.86 -3.27 5.10
C GLY A 97 4.97 -4.26 4.77
N LEU A 98 5.75 -4.62 5.77
CA LEU A 98 6.71 -5.75 5.71
C LEU A 98 7.80 -5.61 4.65
N ILE A 99 8.15 -4.38 4.24
CA ILE A 99 9.27 -4.13 3.33
C ILE A 99 10.59 -4.57 3.97
N LYS A 100 11.38 -5.34 3.23
CA LYS A 100 12.70 -5.86 3.62
C LYS A 100 13.79 -5.22 2.77
N ILE A 101 14.85 -4.80 3.44
CA ILE A 101 16.02 -4.16 2.84
C ILE A 101 17.21 -5.11 3.04
N PRO A 102 17.98 -5.43 1.96
CA PRO A 102 17.87 -4.86 0.61
C PRO A 102 16.88 -5.58 -0.31
N GLU A 103 16.31 -6.72 0.09
CA GLU A 103 15.77 -7.73 -0.82
C GLU A 103 14.64 -7.23 -1.73
N ASP A 104 13.70 -6.45 -1.21
CA ASP A 104 12.55 -6.00 -2.00
C ASP A 104 12.89 -4.82 -2.92
N ILE A 105 13.94 -4.07 -2.59
CA ILE A 105 14.23 -2.76 -3.19
C ILE A 105 15.36 -2.85 -4.23
N GLN A 106 16.37 -3.69 -4.01
CA GLN A 106 17.57 -3.75 -4.85
C GLN A 106 17.31 -4.10 -6.33
N ALA A 107 16.18 -4.73 -6.63
CA ALA A 107 15.83 -5.21 -7.97
C ALA A 107 14.81 -4.33 -8.70
N VAL A 108 14.44 -3.16 -8.14
CA VAL A 108 13.46 -2.25 -8.72
C VAL A 108 13.95 -1.71 -10.06
N GLN A 109 13.13 -1.89 -11.10
CA GLN A 109 13.45 -1.60 -12.51
C GLN A 109 12.45 -0.66 -13.17
N VAL A 110 11.29 -0.38 -12.53
CA VAL A 110 10.28 0.56 -13.05
C VAL A 110 10.01 1.68 -12.05
N PRO A 111 9.44 2.82 -12.48
CA PRO A 111 9.03 3.89 -11.59
C PRO A 111 8.20 3.36 -10.41
N LEU A 112 8.57 3.78 -9.20
CA LEU A 112 7.99 3.33 -7.94
C LEU A 112 7.74 4.53 -7.03
N GLN A 113 6.47 4.84 -6.78
CA GLN A 113 6.03 5.85 -5.83
C GLN A 113 5.61 5.22 -4.51
N PHE A 114 6.11 5.75 -3.40
CA PHE A 114 5.70 5.40 -2.05
C PHE A 114 4.82 6.50 -1.45
N ILE A 115 3.61 6.14 -1.04
CA ILE A 115 2.72 6.96 -0.21
C ILE A 115 2.88 6.50 1.23
N CYS A 116 3.65 7.24 2.03
CA CYS A 116 4.08 6.85 3.37
C CYS A 116 3.25 7.52 4.46
N ALA A 117 2.83 6.73 5.44
CA ALA A 117 2.34 7.27 6.70
C ALA A 117 3.51 7.69 7.60
N ALA A 118 3.37 8.79 8.34
CA ALA A 118 4.42 9.27 9.25
C ALA A 118 4.61 8.33 10.45
N SER A 119 3.51 7.87 11.04
CA SER A 119 3.52 6.96 12.19
C SER A 119 3.11 5.55 11.76
N ASP A 120 4.06 4.81 11.19
CA ASP A 120 3.82 3.48 10.63
C ASP A 120 4.80 2.42 11.17
N ALA A 121 4.29 1.50 11.97
CA ALA A 121 5.09 0.39 12.51
C ALA A 121 5.42 -0.69 11.45
N GLN A 122 4.67 -0.74 10.35
CA GLN A 122 4.87 -1.70 9.26
C GLN A 122 5.89 -1.22 8.22
N PHE A 123 6.12 0.09 8.16
CA PHE A 123 7.17 0.72 7.35
C PHE A 123 7.80 1.89 8.11
N PRO A 124 8.58 1.60 9.17
CA PRO A 124 9.14 2.61 10.05
C PRO A 124 10.18 3.46 9.33
N GLU A 125 10.46 4.65 9.88
CA GLU A 125 11.39 5.63 9.30
C GLU A 125 12.75 5.04 8.94
N LYS A 126 13.34 4.21 9.82
CA LYS A 126 14.62 3.55 9.54
C LYS A 126 14.58 2.74 8.23
N THR A 127 13.54 1.93 8.04
CA THR A 127 13.36 1.12 6.83
C THR A 127 13.05 1.99 5.62
N ARG A 128 12.22 3.03 5.78
CA ARG A 128 11.89 3.99 4.72
C ARG A 128 13.13 4.74 4.22
N THR A 129 13.95 5.27 5.12
CA THR A 129 15.18 5.98 4.80
C THR A 129 16.17 5.04 4.09
N ALA A 130 16.33 3.82 4.58
CA ALA A 130 17.18 2.82 3.92
C ALA A 130 16.67 2.45 2.51
N ALA A 131 15.35 2.32 2.33
CA ALA A 131 14.75 2.09 1.01
C ALA A 131 15.02 3.27 0.05
N GLN A 132 14.86 4.51 0.54
CA GLN A 132 15.10 5.71 -0.24
C GLN A 132 16.57 5.82 -0.68
N GLN A 133 17.52 5.59 0.24
CA GLN A 133 18.95 5.56 -0.05
C GLN A 133 19.28 4.50 -1.10
N LEU A 134 18.81 3.26 -0.88
CA LEU A 134 19.10 2.16 -1.79
C LEU A 134 18.52 2.38 -3.20
N LEU A 135 17.31 2.95 -3.32
CA LEU A 135 16.75 3.33 -4.62
C LEU A 135 17.56 4.43 -5.29
N GLN A 136 17.99 5.43 -4.53
CA GLN A 136 18.82 6.51 -5.08
C GLN A 136 20.17 5.99 -5.59
N GLU A 137 20.74 4.99 -4.92
CA GLU A 137 22.02 4.38 -5.29
C GLU A 137 21.92 3.41 -6.47
N LYS A 138 20.90 2.55 -6.49
CA LYS A 138 20.77 1.45 -7.47
C LYS A 138 19.92 1.79 -8.68
N SER A 139 18.91 2.64 -8.49
CA SER A 139 17.89 2.95 -9.49
C SER A 139 17.55 4.45 -9.47
N PRO A 140 18.55 5.34 -9.66
CA PRO A 140 18.37 6.78 -9.52
C PRO A 140 17.25 7.29 -10.43
N GLY A 141 16.35 8.08 -9.86
CA GLY A 141 15.20 8.65 -10.56
C GLY A 141 13.98 7.73 -10.69
N LEU A 142 14.06 6.45 -10.29
CA LEU A 142 12.87 5.57 -10.28
C LEU A 142 12.04 5.70 -9.00
N GLY A 143 12.65 6.06 -7.88
CA GLY A 143 11.99 6.15 -6.58
C GLY A 143 11.43 7.53 -6.25
N ARG A 144 10.17 7.62 -5.83
CA ARG A 144 9.56 8.83 -5.24
C ARG A 144 8.90 8.50 -3.91
N PHE A 145 9.16 9.28 -2.87
CA PHE A 145 8.55 9.11 -1.54
C PHE A 145 7.74 10.34 -1.17
N ILE A 146 6.51 10.13 -0.70
CA ILE A 146 5.63 11.18 -0.20
C ILE A 146 5.23 10.81 1.22
N LEU A 147 5.61 11.63 2.19
CA LEU A 147 5.34 11.39 3.60
C LEU A 147 4.19 12.28 4.07
N TYR A 148 3.19 11.68 4.72
CA TYR A 148 2.03 12.40 5.26
C TYR A 148 2.11 12.50 6.79
N PRO A 149 2.42 13.68 7.37
CA PRO A 149 2.39 13.90 8.82
C PRO A 149 1.03 13.59 9.44
N GLY A 150 1.01 13.20 10.72
CA GLY A 150 -0.23 12.89 11.46
C GLY A 150 -0.94 11.60 11.03
N THR A 151 -0.51 10.95 9.96
CA THR A 151 -1.15 9.73 9.46
C THR A 151 -0.51 8.46 10.03
N LYS A 152 -1.34 7.42 10.11
CA LYS A 152 -0.96 6.07 10.55
C LYS A 152 -1.17 5.06 9.42
N HIS A 153 -0.65 3.86 9.62
CA HIS A 153 -0.84 2.74 8.69
C HIS A 153 -2.30 2.60 8.25
N GLY A 154 -2.54 2.46 6.94
CA GLY A 154 -3.88 2.33 6.36
C GLY A 154 -4.65 3.65 6.13
N PHE A 155 -4.04 4.82 6.37
CA PHE A 155 -4.72 6.11 6.17
C PHE A 155 -5.23 6.31 4.73
N ALA A 156 -4.46 5.85 3.73
CA ALA A 156 -4.78 6.04 2.32
C ALA A 156 -6.04 5.27 1.87
N VAL A 157 -6.54 4.35 2.69
CA VAL A 157 -7.82 3.65 2.47
C VAL A 157 -8.88 4.14 3.44
N ARG A 158 -8.58 4.08 4.75
CA ARG A 158 -9.58 4.22 5.82
C ARG A 158 -9.93 5.67 6.17
N GLY A 159 -8.98 6.60 6.03
CA GLY A 159 -9.13 7.95 6.58
C GLY A 159 -9.30 7.95 8.11
N SER A 160 -10.00 8.95 8.63
CA SER A 160 -10.33 9.08 10.05
C SER A 160 -11.75 9.63 10.24
N LYS A 161 -12.49 9.09 11.21
CA LYS A 161 -13.78 9.67 11.64
C LYS A 161 -13.61 10.89 12.54
N ALA A 162 -12.45 11.03 13.18
CA ALA A 162 -12.19 12.04 14.20
C ALA A 162 -11.29 13.17 13.71
N ASP A 163 -10.52 12.95 12.64
CA ASP A 163 -9.50 13.88 12.17
C ASP A 163 -9.67 14.19 10.67
N PRO A 164 -10.19 15.38 10.31
CA PRO A 164 -10.37 15.77 8.92
C PRO A 164 -9.03 15.93 8.18
N ALA A 165 -7.92 16.21 8.86
CA ALA A 165 -6.61 16.32 8.21
C ALA A 165 -6.15 14.96 7.65
N VAL A 166 -6.48 13.86 8.34
CA VAL A 166 -6.21 12.50 7.83
C VAL A 166 -7.07 12.19 6.60
N ASN A 167 -8.29 12.72 6.52
CA ASN A 167 -9.13 12.56 5.33
C ASN A 167 -8.59 13.37 4.15
N ALA A 168 -8.15 14.61 4.38
CA ALA A 168 -7.48 15.41 3.36
C ALA A 168 -6.19 14.72 2.86
N ALA A 169 -5.40 14.14 3.77
CA ALA A 169 -4.22 13.36 3.41
C ALA A 169 -4.57 12.11 2.59
N ARG A 170 -5.68 11.43 2.90
CA ARG A 170 -6.18 10.29 2.11
C ARG A 170 -6.55 10.70 0.69
N GLU A 171 -7.28 11.80 0.54
CA GLU A 171 -7.67 12.32 -0.77
C GLU A 171 -6.44 12.77 -1.58
N ASP A 172 -5.48 13.40 -0.92
CA ASP A 172 -4.23 13.79 -1.56
C ASP A 172 -3.41 12.56 -1.99
N ALA A 173 -3.30 11.54 -1.15
CA ALA A 173 -2.67 10.27 -1.49
C ALA A 173 -3.26 9.65 -2.77
N LEU A 174 -4.59 9.68 -2.92
CA LEU A 174 -5.26 9.24 -4.15
C LEU A 174 -4.85 10.12 -5.35
N ARG A 175 -4.87 11.46 -5.20
CA ARG A 175 -4.45 12.38 -6.26
C ARG A 175 -3.01 12.17 -6.68
N GLN A 176 -2.09 11.92 -5.74
CA GLN A 176 -0.69 11.63 -6.05
C GLN A 176 -0.55 10.32 -6.83
N GLY A 177 -1.31 9.28 -6.47
CA GLY A 177 -1.33 8.02 -7.23
C GLY A 177 -1.82 8.21 -8.66
N LEU A 178 -2.94 8.93 -8.84
CA LEU A 178 -3.49 9.23 -10.16
C LEU A 178 -2.53 10.08 -11.01
N SER A 179 -1.93 11.12 -10.41
CA SER A 179 -0.95 11.97 -11.08
C SER A 179 0.27 11.17 -11.54
N PHE A 180 0.77 10.30 -10.66
CA PHE A 180 1.88 9.39 -10.96
C PHE A 180 1.55 8.46 -12.14
N PHE A 181 0.39 7.78 -12.14
CA PHE A 181 0.03 6.93 -13.26
C PHE A 181 -0.22 7.71 -14.54
N LYS A 182 -0.80 8.91 -14.48
CA LYS A 182 -0.93 9.79 -15.65
C LYS A 182 0.44 10.12 -16.25
N GLN A 183 1.44 10.39 -15.42
CA GLN A 183 2.80 10.67 -15.89
C GLN A 183 3.46 9.47 -16.58
N HIS A 184 3.26 8.25 -16.07
CA HIS A 184 4.01 7.07 -16.53
C HIS A 184 3.26 6.19 -17.54
N LEU A 185 1.93 6.24 -17.55
CA LEU A 185 1.09 5.36 -18.38
C LEU A 185 0.54 6.03 -19.65
N THR A 186 0.75 7.34 -19.85
CA THR A 186 0.42 7.98 -21.12
C THR A 186 1.55 7.80 -22.13
N GLY A 187 1.28 7.16 -23.26
CA GLY A 187 2.18 7.01 -24.41
C GLY A 187 1.37 6.95 -25.71
N ALA A 188 1.98 7.23 -26.86
CA ALA A 188 1.29 7.18 -28.15
C ALA A 188 0.89 5.73 -28.50
N GLN A 189 -0.29 5.57 -29.11
CA GLN A 189 -0.69 4.32 -29.76
C GLN A 189 0.37 3.95 -30.82
N PRO A 190 0.75 2.66 -30.99
CA PRO A 190 1.52 2.27 -32.17
C PRO A 190 0.76 2.66 -33.44
N PRO A 191 1.44 2.98 -34.56
CA PRO A 191 0.77 3.37 -35.79
C PRO A 191 -0.22 2.28 -36.19
N THR A 192 -1.51 2.63 -36.14
CA THR A 192 -2.61 1.79 -36.60
C THR A 192 -2.32 1.44 -38.05
N GLN A 193 -2.24 0.15 -38.38
CA GLN A 193 -2.21 -0.25 -39.78
C GLN A 193 -3.44 0.36 -40.45
N THR A 194 -3.18 1.15 -41.49
CA THR A 194 -4.16 1.99 -42.19
C THR A 194 -5.38 1.19 -42.64
N GLY A 195 -6.56 1.60 -42.19
CA GLY A 195 -7.83 1.19 -42.79
C GLY A 195 -8.93 0.78 -41.81
N GLN A 196 -9.35 1.64 -40.87
CA GLN A 196 -10.73 1.66 -40.34
C GLN A 196 -10.97 2.90 -39.48
N ALA A 197 -12.19 3.42 -39.57
CA ALA A 197 -12.64 4.71 -39.03
C ALA A 197 -12.33 4.91 -37.53
N ALA A 198 -12.05 6.17 -37.16
CA ALA A 198 -11.71 6.60 -35.82
C ALA A 198 -12.83 6.32 -34.80
N ALA A 199 -12.72 5.21 -34.09
CA ALA A 199 -13.38 5.01 -32.80
C ALA A 199 -12.62 5.77 -31.71
N ALA A 200 -13.33 6.22 -30.67
CA ALA A 200 -12.75 6.85 -29.48
C ALA A 200 -11.49 6.10 -29.03
N GLY A 201 -10.36 6.80 -28.92
CA GLY A 201 -9.04 6.20 -28.72
C GLY A 201 -9.05 5.17 -27.59
N LYS A 202 -8.63 3.93 -27.89
CA LYS A 202 -8.53 2.86 -26.89
C LYS A 202 -7.59 3.32 -25.75
N PRO A 203 -7.92 3.02 -24.48
CA PRO A 203 -7.05 3.36 -23.36
C PRO A 203 -5.66 2.74 -23.57
N VAL A 204 -4.62 3.55 -23.46
CA VAL A 204 -3.22 3.12 -23.66
C VAL A 204 -2.69 2.35 -22.44
N GLY A 205 -3.26 2.59 -21.26
CA GLY A 205 -2.88 1.90 -20.04
C GLY A 205 -4.00 1.75 -19.02
N VAL A 206 -3.80 0.77 -18.14
CA VAL A 206 -4.74 0.35 -17.09
C VAL A 206 -4.00 0.22 -15.76
N VAL A 207 -4.69 0.43 -14.64
CA VAL A 207 -4.13 0.26 -13.30
C VAL A 207 -4.80 -0.94 -12.63
N LEU A 208 -3.99 -1.89 -12.18
CA LEU A 208 -4.41 -2.95 -11.26
C LEU A 208 -4.41 -2.39 -9.82
N THR A 209 -5.43 -2.67 -9.04
CA THR A 209 -5.57 -2.29 -7.62
C THR A 209 -5.74 -3.50 -6.74
#